data_AF-A0A1X6WSM9-F1
#
_entry.id   AF-A0A1X6WSM9-F1
#
_cell.length_a   1.000
_cell.length_b   1.000
_cell.length_c   1.000
_cell.angle_alpha   90.00
_cell.angle_beta   90.00
_cell.angle_gamma   90.00
#
_symmetry.space_group_name_H-M   'P 1'
#
loop_
_entity.id
_entity.type
_entity.pdbx_description
1 polymer ?
#
loop_
_entity_poly.entity_id
_entity_poly.type
_entity_poly.pdbx_seq_one_letter_code
_entity_poly.pdbx_strand_id
1 'polypeptide(L)'
;MIRPSSRPTPVVPTDAGRPAPLDDEEDAPMRSDDTAPAASATPTAQAPGEAPAPSPDAAPVSVSDAAPAPAPAPSSDAAPVPDSVSASDTQITPPAEGAPRVWVLGSLNADMTLAVPWIVRPGETLSATSSTLSPGGKGMNQAVAAAHSGARTVMIGAVGDDDRGAMLAATLERRGVGSAVVRREGVDTGTAIIQLDAAGENSIVILEGANGTVGPEDATAALAPCREGDVVVAQLEIPQDAIAAGFAVAREQGARTILNAAPAADASALLPLVDVLVVNETEAEMLLGDRAEDPARRLHEMHGCDVVVTLGGQGSVVLDVDGSETVPAIPTDVVDTTGAGDAFVGATAAALAAGASLRDAARAGTRLAHEVCGVAGAQGYGG
;
A
#
# COMPACT_ATOMS: atom_id res chain seq x y z
N MET A 1 -24.41 62.44 -26.61
CA MET A 1 -24.85 62.14 -27.99
C MET A 1 -26.00 61.14 -27.95
N ILE A 2 -26.72 61.03 -29.07
CA ILE A 2 -28.04 60.44 -29.27
C ILE A 2 -28.10 58.90 -29.00
N ARG A 3 -29.17 58.50 -28.29
CA ARG A 3 -29.99 57.25 -28.26
C ARG A 3 -29.95 56.29 -29.49
N PRO A 4 -30.62 55.10 -29.46
CA PRO A 4 -31.05 54.21 -28.36
C PRO A 4 -30.95 52.67 -28.65
N SER A 5 -31.43 51.87 -27.68
CA SER A 5 -31.77 50.45 -27.76
C SER A 5 -32.82 50.03 -28.83
N SER A 6 -32.86 48.73 -29.17
CA SER A 6 -34.07 47.90 -29.04
C SER A 6 -33.81 46.38 -29.20
N ARG A 7 -34.45 45.56 -28.36
CA ARG A 7 -34.81 44.15 -28.64
C ARG A 7 -36.24 44.12 -29.19
N PRO A 8 -36.62 43.09 -29.96
CA PRO A 8 -37.79 42.30 -29.54
C PRO A 8 -37.65 40.77 -29.74
N THR A 9 -38.58 40.04 -29.15
CA THR A 9 -38.73 38.57 -29.15
C THR A 9 -40.10 38.18 -29.76
N PRO A 10 -40.51 36.89 -29.80
CA PRO A 10 -40.42 35.94 -30.92
C PRO A 10 -41.71 35.76 -31.74
N VAL A 11 -41.67 34.99 -32.85
CA VAL A 11 -42.88 34.50 -33.58
C VAL A 11 -42.70 33.07 -34.14
N VAL A 12 -43.71 32.23 -33.92
CA VAL A 12 -44.05 30.89 -34.48
C VAL A 12 -45.61 30.88 -34.50
N PRO A 13 -46.36 30.40 -35.52
CA PRO A 13 -46.31 29.09 -36.23
C PRO A 13 -46.45 29.21 -37.78
N THR A 14 -46.84 28.24 -38.64
CA THR A 14 -47.53 26.93 -38.49
C THR A 14 -47.24 25.92 -39.63
N ASP A 15 -47.38 24.63 -39.27
CA ASP A 15 -47.83 23.43 -40.00
C ASP A 15 -48.57 23.55 -41.36
N ALA A 16 -48.27 22.62 -42.29
CA ALA A 16 -49.24 21.86 -43.10
C ALA A 16 -48.57 20.82 -44.04
N GLY A 17 -49.11 19.59 -44.12
CA GLY A 17 -49.19 18.84 -45.39
C GLY A 17 -48.46 17.50 -45.56
N ARG A 18 -49.08 16.39 -45.12
CA ARG A 18 -48.85 15.02 -45.65
C ARG A 18 -49.75 14.79 -46.88
N PRO A 19 -49.49 13.80 -47.77
CA PRO A 19 -50.16 12.51 -47.60
C PRO A 19 -49.39 11.26 -48.11
N ALA A 20 -49.99 10.09 -47.89
CA ALA A 20 -49.71 8.77 -48.49
C ALA A 20 -51.05 8.26 -49.10
N PRO A 21 -51.32 6.96 -49.47
CA PRO A 21 -50.51 5.72 -49.53
C PRO A 21 -50.78 4.87 -50.82
N LEU A 22 -50.66 3.52 -50.72
CA LEU A 22 -51.11 2.42 -51.62
C LEU A 22 -50.17 1.98 -52.77
N ASP A 23 -50.13 0.72 -53.23
CA ASP A 23 -50.19 -0.65 -52.61
C ASP A 23 -49.96 -1.72 -53.73
N ASP A 24 -49.87 -3.01 -53.35
CA ASP A 24 -50.04 -4.26 -54.16
C ASP A 24 -48.93 -4.69 -55.16
N GLU A 25 -48.26 -5.86 -54.96
CA GLU A 25 -48.56 -7.24 -55.45
C GLU A 25 -48.10 -7.49 -56.92
N GLU A 26 -47.66 -8.67 -57.40
CA GLU A 26 -47.31 -9.98 -56.81
C GLU A 26 -46.33 -10.71 -57.77
N ASP A 27 -45.80 -11.87 -57.36
CA ASP A 27 -45.77 -13.16 -58.09
C ASP A 27 -44.42 -13.94 -58.05
N ALA A 28 -44.53 -15.27 -57.92
CA ALA A 28 -43.44 -16.25 -57.75
C ALA A 28 -43.55 -17.38 -58.82
N PRO A 29 -42.54 -18.27 -58.97
CA PRO A 29 -42.63 -19.61 -58.35
C PRO A 29 -41.27 -20.15 -57.79
N MET A 30 -41.19 -20.89 -56.66
CA MET A 30 -41.38 -22.36 -56.50
C MET A 30 -40.46 -23.23 -57.41
N ARG A 31 -39.64 -24.21 -56.95
CA ARG A 31 -39.71 -25.14 -55.79
C ARG A 31 -38.33 -25.71 -55.33
N SER A 32 -38.30 -26.13 -54.04
CA SER A 32 -37.73 -27.37 -53.41
C SER A 32 -36.25 -27.77 -53.60
N ASP A 33 -35.56 -28.51 -52.71
CA ASP A 33 -35.87 -29.32 -51.50
C ASP A 33 -34.88 -28.94 -50.35
N ASP A 34 -35.27 -28.74 -49.09
CA ASP A 34 -35.68 -29.68 -48.02
C ASP A 34 -34.52 -30.21 -47.12
N THR A 35 -34.40 -29.69 -45.89
CA THR A 35 -34.07 -30.42 -44.64
C THR A 35 -33.99 -29.47 -43.42
N ALA A 36 -34.81 -29.76 -42.40
CA ALA A 36 -34.82 -29.16 -41.04
C ALA A 36 -34.90 -30.32 -40.00
N PRO A 37 -34.99 -30.14 -38.65
CA PRO A 37 -35.00 -28.94 -37.79
C PRO A 37 -33.77 -28.96 -36.82
N ALA A 38 -33.67 -28.36 -35.61
CA ALA A 38 -34.59 -27.63 -34.72
C ALA A 38 -33.80 -26.59 -33.88
N ALA A 39 -34.36 -25.40 -33.59
CA ALA A 39 -35.11 -25.01 -32.38
C ALA A 39 -34.28 -24.75 -31.10
N SER A 40 -34.40 -23.51 -30.60
CA SER A 40 -33.77 -22.96 -29.39
C SER A 40 -34.46 -23.36 -28.09
N ALA A 41 -33.70 -23.52 -26.99
CA ALA A 41 -34.23 -23.55 -25.62
C ALA A 41 -33.27 -22.88 -24.62
N THR A 42 -33.85 -22.07 -23.73
CA THR A 42 -33.19 -21.35 -22.64
C THR A 42 -32.76 -22.31 -21.51
N PRO A 43 -31.58 -22.13 -20.88
CA PRO A 43 -31.20 -22.94 -19.72
C PRO A 43 -31.87 -22.42 -18.43
N THR A 44 -32.75 -23.24 -17.85
CA THR A 44 -33.33 -23.02 -16.51
C THR A 44 -32.39 -23.54 -15.43
N ALA A 45 -32.30 -22.84 -14.30
CA ALA A 45 -31.47 -23.24 -13.16
C ALA A 45 -31.91 -24.59 -12.55
N GLN A 46 -30.93 -25.42 -12.15
CA GLN A 46 -31.14 -26.62 -11.34
C GLN A 46 -30.71 -26.37 -9.88
N ALA A 47 -31.48 -26.91 -8.94
CA ALA A 47 -31.16 -26.89 -7.52
C ALA A 47 -30.11 -27.96 -7.15
N PRO A 48 -29.28 -27.74 -6.11
CA PRO A 48 -28.33 -28.74 -5.63
C PRO A 48 -29.05 -29.93 -4.98
N GLY A 49 -28.53 -31.14 -5.21
CA GLY A 49 -29.07 -32.39 -4.65
C GLY A 49 -28.73 -32.58 -3.17
N GLU A 50 -29.60 -33.30 -2.45
CA GLU A 50 -29.41 -33.66 -1.04
C GLU A 50 -28.20 -34.58 -0.84
N ALA A 51 -27.38 -34.26 0.18
CA ALA A 51 -26.38 -35.18 0.70
C ALA A 51 -27.03 -36.21 1.64
N PRO A 52 -26.58 -37.48 1.65
CA PRO A 52 -27.16 -38.51 2.51
C PRO A 52 -26.80 -38.28 4.00
N ALA A 53 -27.80 -38.46 4.88
CA ALA A 53 -27.62 -38.35 6.32
C ALA A 53 -26.75 -39.49 6.90
N PRO A 54 -25.94 -39.24 7.96
CA PRO A 54 -25.11 -40.27 8.59
C PRO A 54 -25.92 -41.23 9.46
N SER A 55 -25.60 -42.52 9.38
CA SER A 55 -26.21 -43.58 10.19
C SER A 55 -25.73 -43.55 11.65
N PRO A 56 -26.62 -43.78 12.64
CA PRO A 56 -26.24 -43.76 14.06
C PRO A 56 -25.95 -45.16 14.61
N ASP A 57 -24.73 -45.68 14.42
CA ASP A 57 -24.24 -46.80 15.26
C ASP A 57 -22.71 -46.92 15.26
N ALA A 58 -22.06 -46.34 16.28
CA ALA A 58 -20.66 -46.56 16.61
C ALA A 58 -20.41 -46.25 18.10
N ALA A 59 -20.38 -47.29 18.93
CA ALA A 59 -20.02 -47.17 20.35
C ALA A 59 -18.51 -46.88 20.52
N PRO A 60 -18.09 -46.20 21.62
CA PRO A 60 -16.72 -45.70 21.75
C PRO A 60 -15.73 -46.84 22.05
N VAL A 61 -14.55 -46.77 21.44
CA VAL A 61 -13.42 -47.65 21.76
C VAL A 61 -12.30 -46.84 22.42
N SER A 62 -11.89 -47.28 23.60
CA SER A 62 -10.89 -46.64 24.47
C SER A 62 -9.50 -46.54 23.84
N VAL A 63 -8.89 -45.37 23.91
CA VAL A 63 -7.45 -45.19 23.64
C VAL A 63 -6.66 -45.50 24.93
N SER A 64 -5.61 -46.29 24.78
CA SER A 64 -4.77 -46.75 25.90
C SER A 64 -4.02 -45.61 26.57
N ASP A 65 -3.96 -45.64 27.90
CA ASP A 65 -3.06 -44.83 28.70
C ASP A 65 -1.60 -45.21 28.39
N ALA A 66 -0.81 -44.25 27.89
CA ALA A 66 0.62 -44.40 27.65
C ALA A 66 1.29 -43.03 27.91
N ALA A 67 1.78 -42.85 29.13
CA ALA A 67 2.38 -41.58 29.54
C ALA A 67 3.63 -41.25 28.70
N PRO A 68 3.73 -40.03 28.12
CA PRO A 68 4.95 -39.59 27.46
C PRO A 68 6.08 -39.40 28.47
N ALA A 69 7.31 -39.72 28.06
CA ALA A 69 8.49 -39.54 28.90
C ALA A 69 8.73 -38.05 29.21
N PRO A 70 9.24 -37.70 30.41
CA PRO A 70 9.47 -36.31 30.78
C PRO A 70 10.56 -35.66 29.91
N ALA A 71 10.30 -34.44 29.46
CA ALA A 71 11.26 -33.61 28.74
C ALA A 71 12.48 -33.29 29.64
N PRO A 72 13.71 -33.20 29.08
CA PRO A 72 14.88 -32.80 29.85
C PRO A 72 14.73 -31.35 30.35
N ALA A 73 15.13 -31.11 31.59
CA ALA A 73 15.12 -29.78 32.19
C ALA A 73 16.12 -28.83 31.49
N PRO A 74 15.82 -27.53 31.36
CA PRO A 74 16.76 -26.57 30.78
C PRO A 74 18.00 -26.43 31.68
N SER A 75 19.18 -26.67 31.11
CA SER A 75 20.46 -26.49 31.78
C SER A 75 20.79 -25.01 31.97
N SER A 76 20.88 -24.56 33.22
CA SER A 76 21.35 -23.22 33.56
C SER A 76 22.87 -23.14 33.46
N ASP A 77 23.40 -22.74 32.31
CA ASP A 77 24.81 -22.37 32.16
C ASP A 77 24.98 -21.25 31.12
N ALA A 78 24.62 -20.03 31.53
CA ALA A 78 24.88 -18.83 30.74
C ALA A 78 26.30 -18.32 31.06
N ALA A 79 27.27 -18.69 30.22
CA ALA A 79 28.60 -18.10 30.25
C ALA A 79 28.54 -16.60 29.85
N PRO A 80 29.39 -15.73 30.43
CA PRO A 80 29.30 -14.29 30.22
C PRO A 80 29.69 -13.87 28.79
N VAL A 81 28.93 -12.93 28.23
CA VAL A 81 29.22 -12.28 26.93
C VAL A 81 30.42 -11.35 27.11
N PRO A 82 31.44 -11.39 26.22
CA PRO A 82 32.61 -10.51 26.32
C PRO A 82 32.33 -9.08 25.84
N ASP A 83 33.01 -8.11 26.46
CA ASP A 83 32.86 -6.68 26.19
C ASP A 83 33.34 -6.22 24.80
N SER A 84 32.64 -5.21 24.30
CA SER A 84 33.10 -4.19 23.34
C SER A 84 33.50 -4.62 21.91
N VAL A 85 32.70 -4.15 20.94
CA VAL A 85 33.18 -3.83 19.58
C VAL A 85 32.90 -2.35 19.33
N SER A 86 33.92 -1.64 18.83
CA SER A 86 33.89 -0.18 18.65
C SER A 86 32.89 0.26 17.58
N ALA A 87 31.92 1.09 17.95
CA ALA A 87 31.15 1.85 16.97
C ALA A 87 32.07 2.84 16.23
N SER A 88 32.02 2.86 14.90
CA SER A 88 32.66 3.89 14.08
C SER A 88 31.69 5.05 13.86
N ASP A 89 32.09 6.25 14.28
CA ASP A 89 31.31 7.50 14.15
C ASP A 89 30.79 7.74 12.72
N THR A 90 29.51 7.49 12.48
CA THR A 90 28.73 8.16 11.44
C THR A 90 27.87 9.24 12.12
N GLN A 91 28.45 10.42 12.34
CA GLN A 91 27.76 11.51 13.01
C GLN A 91 26.67 12.10 12.11
N ILE A 92 25.44 11.62 12.27
CA ILE A 92 24.24 12.24 11.71
C ILE A 92 24.14 13.65 12.30
N THR A 93 24.47 14.65 11.51
CA THR A 93 24.37 16.05 11.92
C THR A 93 22.88 16.42 11.98
N PRO A 94 22.36 16.91 13.12
CA PRO A 94 20.96 17.29 13.20
C PRO A 94 20.67 18.46 12.22
N PRO A 95 19.60 18.39 11.42
CA PRO A 95 19.29 19.43 10.44
C PRO A 95 19.02 20.78 11.11
N ALA A 96 19.42 21.86 10.45
CA ALA A 96 19.26 23.22 10.96
C ALA A 96 17.78 23.61 11.17
N GLU A 97 17.50 24.48 12.16
CA GLU A 97 16.17 25.04 12.34
C GLU A 97 15.70 25.74 11.06
N GLY A 98 14.54 25.31 10.55
CA GLY A 98 13.98 25.81 9.28
C GLY A 98 14.27 24.93 8.06
N ALA A 99 15.07 23.87 8.17
CA ALA A 99 15.22 22.86 7.11
C ALA A 99 13.89 22.19 6.73
N PRO A 100 13.67 21.79 5.46
CA PRO A 100 12.43 21.14 5.04
C PRO A 100 12.14 19.84 5.78
N ARG A 101 10.85 19.47 5.79
CA ARG A 101 10.31 18.34 6.56
C ARG A 101 9.83 17.23 5.63
N VAL A 102 9.82 16.01 6.15
CA VAL A 102 9.07 14.89 5.56
C VAL A 102 7.79 14.71 6.36
N TRP A 103 6.65 14.81 5.70
CA TRP A 103 5.35 14.47 6.27
C TRP A 103 4.93 13.13 5.68
N VAL A 104 4.56 12.16 6.51
CA VAL A 104 4.09 10.85 6.05
C VAL A 104 2.64 10.69 6.46
N LEU A 105 1.74 10.65 5.48
CA LEU A 105 0.31 10.44 5.64
C LEU A 105 0.00 8.99 5.29
N GLY A 106 -0.25 8.16 6.30
CA GLY A 106 -0.39 6.73 6.06
C GLY A 106 -0.73 5.91 7.30
N SER A 107 -0.54 4.60 7.14
CA SER A 107 -0.91 3.58 8.12
C SER A 107 0.05 3.47 9.30
N LEU A 108 -0.51 3.08 10.45
CA LEU A 108 0.22 2.56 11.60
C LEU A 108 -0.40 1.20 11.98
N ASN A 109 0.40 0.14 11.97
CA ASN A 109 -0.05 -1.19 12.37
C ASN A 109 0.77 -1.72 13.55
N ALA A 110 0.13 -2.52 14.40
CA ALA A 110 0.82 -3.40 15.34
C ALA A 110 0.82 -4.82 14.76
N ASP A 111 1.92 -5.21 14.12
CA ASP A 111 2.04 -6.45 13.37
C ASP A 111 2.27 -7.62 14.33
N MET A 112 1.36 -8.59 14.30
CA MET A 112 1.39 -9.80 15.13
C MET A 112 1.83 -11.00 14.30
N THR A 113 3.10 -11.38 14.42
CA THR A 113 3.66 -12.56 13.77
C THR A 113 3.47 -13.79 14.65
N LEU A 114 2.84 -14.81 14.09
CA LEU A 114 2.64 -16.13 14.66
C LEU A 114 3.54 -17.12 13.91
N ALA A 115 4.55 -17.67 14.58
CA ALA A 115 5.33 -18.76 14.00
C ALA A 115 4.48 -20.04 14.03
N VAL A 116 4.33 -20.70 12.89
CA VAL A 116 3.48 -21.89 12.70
C VAL A 116 4.25 -23.00 12.00
N PRO A 117 3.88 -24.28 12.15
CA PRO A 117 4.56 -25.36 11.44
C PRO A 117 4.22 -25.37 9.94
N TRP A 118 3.04 -24.86 9.56
CA TRP A 118 2.60 -24.56 8.19
C TRP A 118 1.47 -23.51 8.26
N ILE A 119 1.23 -22.79 7.15
CA ILE A 119 0.11 -21.85 7.04
C ILE A 119 -1.22 -22.61 7.15
N VAL A 120 -2.11 -22.18 8.07
CA VAL A 120 -3.39 -22.86 8.35
C VAL A 120 -4.31 -22.90 7.13
N ARG A 121 -4.96 -24.04 6.91
CA ARG A 121 -5.92 -24.24 5.81
C ARG A 121 -7.37 -24.17 6.32
N PRO A 122 -8.37 -23.94 5.44
CA PRO A 122 -9.78 -23.97 5.83
C PRO A 122 -10.16 -25.28 6.54
N GLY A 123 -10.67 -25.16 7.76
CA GLY A 123 -11.07 -26.30 8.60
C GLY A 123 -9.96 -26.91 9.47
N GLU A 124 -8.70 -26.46 9.34
CA GLU A 124 -7.62 -26.85 10.25
C GLU A 124 -7.62 -26.01 11.55
N THR A 125 -6.94 -26.50 12.57
CA THR A 125 -6.66 -25.76 13.81
C THR A 125 -5.26 -26.15 14.26
N LEU A 126 -4.39 -25.15 14.44
CA LEU A 126 -2.97 -25.32 14.73
C LEU A 126 -2.59 -24.54 15.98
N SER A 127 -1.59 -25.04 16.70
CA SER A 127 -0.91 -24.28 17.75
C SER A 127 0.27 -23.53 17.13
N ALA A 128 0.34 -22.21 17.35
CA ALA A 128 1.55 -21.44 17.06
C ALA A 128 2.69 -21.87 18.00
N THR A 129 3.93 -21.83 17.50
CA THR A 129 5.15 -22.16 18.26
C THR A 129 5.70 -20.95 19.01
N SER A 130 5.47 -19.73 18.49
CA SER A 130 5.72 -18.46 19.18
C SER A 130 4.80 -17.36 18.62
N SER A 131 4.72 -16.24 19.34
CA SER A 131 4.12 -15.00 18.87
C SER A 131 5.02 -13.81 19.18
N THR A 132 5.05 -12.84 18.26
CA THR A 132 5.76 -11.57 18.40
C THR A 132 4.81 -10.44 18.00
N LEU A 133 4.82 -9.34 18.75
CA LEU A 133 4.10 -8.11 18.39
C LEU A 133 5.14 -7.01 18.11
N SER A 134 5.06 -6.41 16.93
CA SER A 134 6.02 -5.43 16.42
C SER A 134 5.32 -4.17 15.92
N PRO A 135 5.98 -2.99 15.94
CA PRO A 135 5.51 -1.82 15.20
C PRO A 135 5.67 -2.03 13.68
N GLY A 136 4.69 -1.59 12.91
CA GLY A 136 4.65 -1.73 11.45
C GLY A 136 3.61 -0.83 10.78
N GLY A 137 3.17 -1.23 9.60
CA GLY A 137 2.39 -0.38 8.68
C GLY A 137 3.29 0.52 7.82
N LYS A 138 2.98 0.64 6.53
CA LYS A 138 3.85 1.32 5.55
C LYS A 138 4.14 2.77 5.93
N GLY A 139 3.12 3.52 6.37
CA GLY A 139 3.27 4.90 6.77
C GLY A 139 4.29 5.07 7.90
N MET A 140 4.13 4.29 8.97
CA MET A 140 5.06 4.28 10.09
C MET A 140 6.48 3.85 9.69
N ASN A 141 6.62 2.79 8.88
CA ASN A 141 7.93 2.34 8.40
C ASN A 141 8.65 3.42 7.59
N GLN A 142 7.94 4.07 6.65
CA GLN A 142 8.47 5.14 5.81
C GLN A 142 8.83 6.39 6.62
N ALA A 143 8.06 6.70 7.67
CA ALA A 143 8.35 7.79 8.59
C ALA A 143 9.60 7.53 9.45
N VAL A 144 9.76 6.31 9.97
CA VAL A 144 10.97 5.90 10.72
C VAL A 144 12.20 5.91 9.81
N ALA A 145 12.09 5.41 8.57
CA ALA A 145 13.16 5.43 7.59
C ALA A 145 13.60 6.86 7.21
N ALA A 146 12.65 7.78 7.02
CA ALA A 146 12.94 9.19 6.73
C ALA A 146 13.65 9.88 7.92
N ALA A 147 13.19 9.65 9.15
CA ALA A 147 13.82 10.18 10.35
C ALA A 147 15.23 9.61 10.58
N HIS A 148 15.41 8.31 10.38
CA HIS A 148 16.71 7.65 10.43
C HIS A 148 17.69 8.21 9.37
N SER A 149 17.16 8.56 8.20
CA SER A 149 17.92 9.24 7.12
C SER A 149 18.22 10.73 7.42
N GLY A 150 17.94 11.22 8.63
CA GLY A 150 18.26 12.57 9.09
C GLY A 150 17.20 13.64 8.81
N ALA A 151 16.04 13.29 8.23
CA ALA A 151 14.98 14.26 7.96
C ALA A 151 14.13 14.57 9.20
N ARG A 152 13.66 15.82 9.31
CA ARG A 152 12.67 16.19 10.33
C ARG A 152 11.30 15.65 9.94
N THR A 153 10.97 14.47 10.46
CA THR A 153 9.76 13.74 10.02
C THR A 153 8.55 13.97 10.92
N VAL A 154 7.35 13.99 10.33
CA VAL A 154 6.06 13.95 11.03
C VAL A 154 5.19 12.83 10.47
N MET A 155 4.70 11.95 11.33
CA MET A 155 3.70 10.93 11.00
C MET A 155 2.28 11.48 11.18
N ILE A 156 1.44 11.29 10.18
CA ILE A 156 0.01 11.65 10.13
C ILE A 156 -0.77 10.36 9.84
N GLY A 157 -1.80 10.09 10.64
CA GLY A 157 -2.61 8.88 10.52
C GLY A 157 -3.53 8.75 11.73
N ALA A 158 -4.01 7.54 12.00
CA ALA A 158 -4.84 7.27 13.17
C ALA A 158 -4.47 5.96 13.86
N VAL A 159 -4.68 5.91 15.17
CA VAL A 159 -4.59 4.70 15.99
C VAL A 159 -5.83 4.60 16.89
N GLY A 160 -6.09 3.41 17.41
CA GLY A 160 -7.12 3.20 18.42
C GLY A 160 -6.75 3.81 19.77
N ASP A 161 -7.70 3.78 20.70
CA ASP A 161 -7.50 4.06 22.12
C ASP A 161 -7.01 2.84 22.93
N ASP A 162 -6.44 1.85 22.24
CA ASP A 162 -5.93 0.59 22.78
C ASP A 162 -4.42 0.59 23.11
N ASP A 163 -3.95 -0.49 23.75
CA ASP A 163 -2.54 -0.68 24.12
C ASP A 163 -1.61 -0.72 22.88
N ARG A 164 -2.13 -1.16 21.72
CA ARG A 164 -1.42 -1.13 20.44
C ARG A 164 -1.16 0.31 19.99
N GLY A 165 -2.18 1.17 20.02
CA GLY A 165 -2.05 2.59 19.70
C GLY A 165 -1.10 3.31 20.63
N ALA A 166 -1.08 2.94 21.92
CA ALA A 166 -0.07 3.40 22.88
C ALA A 166 1.35 2.93 22.53
N MET A 167 1.53 1.65 22.16
CA MET A 167 2.81 1.08 21.72
C MET A 167 3.37 1.80 20.48
N LEU A 168 2.53 2.06 19.47
CA LEU A 168 2.95 2.73 18.23
C LEU A 168 3.32 4.20 18.49
N ALA A 169 2.50 4.93 19.26
CA ALA A 169 2.81 6.32 19.65
C ALA A 169 4.14 6.43 20.41
N ALA A 170 4.38 5.56 21.39
CA ALA A 170 5.65 5.53 22.11
C ALA A 170 6.84 5.14 21.23
N THR A 171 6.60 4.39 20.14
CA THR A 171 7.65 3.99 19.19
C THR A 171 8.03 5.14 18.26
N LEU A 172 7.07 5.93 17.78
CA LEU A 172 7.35 7.16 17.03
C LEU A 172 8.25 8.10 17.84
N GLU A 173 7.91 8.32 19.13
CA GLU A 173 8.69 9.15 20.05
C GLU A 173 10.13 8.62 20.22
N ARG A 174 10.31 7.32 20.48
CA ARG A 174 11.66 6.71 20.60
C ARG A 174 12.48 6.79 19.30
N ARG A 175 11.82 6.83 18.13
CA ARG A 175 12.48 6.98 16.83
C ARG A 175 12.65 8.45 16.39
N GLY A 176 12.32 9.42 17.24
CA GLY A 176 12.45 10.85 16.93
C GLY A 176 11.46 11.37 15.89
N VAL A 177 10.38 10.63 15.60
CA VAL A 177 9.35 11.00 14.63
C VAL A 177 8.30 11.85 15.33
N GLY A 178 8.04 13.06 14.83
CA GLY A 178 6.94 13.89 15.30
C GLY A 178 5.59 13.24 14.98
N SER A 179 4.56 13.46 15.81
CA SER A 179 3.26 12.83 15.62
C SER A 179 2.14 13.86 15.49
N ALA A 180 1.35 13.71 14.43
CA ALA A 180 0.01 14.27 14.26
C ALA A 180 -1.00 13.13 14.07
N VAL A 181 -0.81 12.03 14.81
CA VAL A 181 -1.66 10.84 14.78
C VAL A 181 -2.87 11.03 15.69
N VAL A 182 -4.07 10.84 15.15
CA VAL A 182 -5.32 10.98 15.91
C VAL A 182 -5.67 9.67 16.61
N ARG A 183 -6.11 9.74 17.87
CA ARG A 183 -6.67 8.59 18.59
C ARG A 183 -8.17 8.49 18.34
N ARG A 184 -8.64 7.30 18.00
CA ARG A 184 -10.07 6.99 17.77
C ARG A 184 -10.61 6.19 18.94
N GLU A 185 -11.64 6.71 19.60
CA GLU A 185 -12.29 6.05 20.74
C GLU A 185 -13.14 4.85 20.26
N GLY A 186 -12.92 3.68 20.85
CA GLY A 186 -13.70 2.47 20.55
C GLY A 186 -13.43 1.85 19.16
N VAL A 187 -12.27 2.15 18.56
CA VAL A 187 -11.81 1.55 17.29
C VAL A 187 -10.46 0.90 17.53
N ASP A 188 -10.29 -0.38 17.14
CA ASP A 188 -9.01 -1.08 17.27
C ASP A 188 -7.91 -0.40 16.44
N THR A 189 -6.66 -0.42 16.93
CA THR A 189 -5.50 -0.03 16.10
C THR A 189 -5.30 -1.03 14.96
N GLY A 190 -4.87 -0.52 13.80
CA GLY A 190 -4.52 -1.36 12.65
C GLY A 190 -3.57 -2.50 13.03
N THR A 191 -3.79 -3.68 12.46
CA THR A 191 -3.11 -4.91 12.88
C THR A 191 -2.93 -5.81 11.66
N ALA A 192 -1.69 -6.15 11.31
CA ALA A 192 -1.42 -7.29 10.43
C ALA A 192 -1.29 -8.56 11.27
N ILE A 193 -2.08 -9.59 10.97
CA ILE A 193 -1.91 -10.94 11.53
C ILE A 193 -1.11 -11.75 10.52
N ILE A 194 0.14 -12.04 10.85
CA ILE A 194 1.11 -12.68 9.97
C ILE A 194 1.32 -14.11 10.47
N GLN A 195 0.97 -15.10 9.68
CA GLN A 195 1.49 -16.46 9.86
C GLN A 195 2.83 -16.55 9.14
N LEU A 196 3.85 -17.07 9.82
CA LEU A 196 5.16 -17.36 9.23
C LEU A 196 5.47 -18.84 9.47
N ASP A 197 5.70 -19.61 8.40
CA ASP A 197 5.97 -21.04 8.51
C ASP A 197 7.47 -21.40 8.60
N ALA A 198 7.75 -22.68 8.83
CA ALA A 198 9.11 -23.19 8.98
C ALA A 198 9.96 -23.16 7.69
N ALA A 199 9.35 -22.91 6.52
CA ALA A 199 10.05 -22.68 5.26
C ALA A 199 10.33 -21.19 4.99
N GLY A 200 9.75 -20.29 5.80
CA GLY A 200 9.81 -18.84 5.60
C GLY A 200 8.68 -18.28 4.74
N GLU A 201 7.72 -19.11 4.32
CA GLU A 201 6.52 -18.65 3.63
C GLU A 201 5.60 -17.92 4.62
N ASN A 202 4.86 -16.92 4.14
CA ASN A 202 3.97 -16.14 4.98
C ASN A 202 2.54 -16.02 4.43
N SER A 203 1.61 -15.71 5.33
CA SER A 203 0.23 -15.38 5.00
C SER A 203 -0.25 -14.27 5.93
N ILE A 204 -0.74 -13.17 5.35
CA ILE A 204 -1.02 -11.92 6.06
C ILE A 204 -2.52 -11.60 5.93
N VAL A 205 -3.16 -11.35 7.06
CA VAL A 205 -4.52 -10.79 7.14
C VAL A 205 -4.44 -9.43 7.80
N ILE A 206 -4.91 -8.38 7.13
CA ILE A 206 -4.88 -7.00 7.65
C ILE A 206 -6.26 -6.66 8.22
N LEU A 207 -6.27 -6.16 9.45
CA LEU A 207 -7.36 -5.36 10.01
C LEU A 207 -6.95 -3.89 9.89
N GLU A 208 -7.65 -3.12 9.06
CA GLU A 208 -7.37 -1.69 8.87
C GLU A 208 -7.52 -0.90 10.18
N GLY A 209 -8.55 -1.24 10.98
CA GLY A 209 -8.84 -0.58 12.24
C GLY A 209 -8.94 0.94 12.09
N ALA A 210 -8.28 1.67 12.97
CA ALA A 210 -8.21 3.13 12.93
C ALA A 210 -7.68 3.71 11.60
N ASN A 211 -6.83 3.00 10.85
CA ASN A 211 -6.30 3.48 9.56
C ASN A 211 -7.41 3.71 8.54
N GLY A 212 -8.42 2.82 8.51
CA GLY A 212 -9.62 2.94 7.66
C GLY A 212 -10.54 4.09 8.05
N THR A 213 -10.24 4.82 9.14
CA THR A 213 -11.00 5.99 9.61
C THR A 213 -10.32 7.32 9.35
N VAL A 214 -9.10 7.34 8.78
CA VAL A 214 -8.39 8.60 8.45
C VAL A 214 -9.17 9.34 7.37
N GLY A 215 -9.63 10.55 7.67
CA GLY A 215 -10.47 11.34 6.77
C GLY A 215 -9.77 12.56 6.18
N PRO A 216 -10.38 13.21 5.17
CA PRO A 216 -9.89 14.46 4.58
C PRO A 216 -9.59 15.57 5.59
N GLU A 217 -10.41 15.70 6.65
CA GLU A 217 -10.21 16.73 7.68
C GLU A 217 -8.96 16.46 8.54
N ASP A 218 -8.65 15.20 8.88
CA ASP A 218 -7.43 14.85 9.63
C ASP A 218 -6.18 15.20 8.78
N ALA A 219 -6.18 14.80 7.50
CA ALA A 219 -5.07 15.03 6.58
C ALA A 219 -4.82 16.52 6.32
N THR A 220 -5.88 17.28 6.01
CA THR A 220 -5.77 18.71 5.70
C THR A 220 -5.42 19.56 6.92
N ALA A 221 -5.95 19.25 8.11
CA ALA A 221 -5.58 19.94 9.34
C ALA A 221 -4.13 19.67 9.75
N ALA A 222 -3.65 18.42 9.60
CA ALA A 222 -2.27 18.05 9.93
C ALA A 222 -1.24 18.62 8.93
N LEU A 223 -1.62 18.78 7.66
CA LEU A 223 -0.78 19.38 6.61
C LEU A 223 -0.92 20.89 6.47
N ALA A 224 -1.84 21.55 7.18
CA ALA A 224 -1.98 23.00 7.17
C ALA A 224 -0.67 23.80 7.46
N PRO A 225 0.30 23.31 8.29
CA PRO A 225 1.59 23.96 8.51
C PRO A 225 2.75 23.37 7.65
N CYS A 226 2.43 22.69 6.55
CA CYS A 226 3.40 22.35 5.49
C CYS A 226 3.81 23.63 4.72
N ARG A 227 4.76 23.53 3.79
CA ARG A 227 5.34 24.68 3.07
C ARG A 227 6.24 24.26 1.89
N GLU A 228 6.65 25.24 1.10
CA GLU A 228 7.60 25.08 0.01
C GLU A 228 8.89 24.37 0.45
N GLY A 229 9.27 23.36 -0.33
CA GLY A 229 10.44 22.50 -0.09
C GLY A 229 10.20 21.30 0.82
N ASP A 230 9.11 21.27 1.62
CA ASP A 230 8.74 20.07 2.36
C ASP A 230 8.31 18.94 1.38
N VAL A 231 8.40 17.69 1.83
CA VAL A 231 7.99 16.50 1.08
C VAL A 231 6.85 15.81 1.80
N VAL A 232 5.78 15.44 1.08
CA VAL A 232 4.62 14.71 1.63
C VAL A 232 4.53 13.34 0.96
N VAL A 233 4.61 12.28 1.75
CA VAL A 233 4.58 10.88 1.32
C VAL A 233 3.26 10.24 1.74
N ALA A 234 2.64 9.46 0.86
CA ALA A 234 1.50 8.60 1.22
C ALA A 234 1.58 7.21 0.58
N GLN A 235 0.80 6.28 1.13
CA GLN A 235 0.65 4.89 0.68
C GLN A 235 -0.82 4.47 0.72
N LEU A 236 -1.17 3.37 0.05
CA LEU A 236 -2.56 2.95 -0.18
C LEU A 236 -3.14 2.07 0.96
N GLU A 237 -2.69 2.30 2.20
CA GLU A 237 -3.18 1.62 3.42
C GLU A 237 -4.12 2.51 4.28
N ILE A 238 -4.57 3.63 3.73
CA ILE A 238 -5.59 4.53 4.30
C ILE A 238 -6.57 4.97 3.18
N PRO A 239 -7.75 5.54 3.52
CA PRO A 239 -8.71 6.03 2.54
C PRO A 239 -8.10 7.03 1.54
N GLN A 240 -8.32 6.79 0.24
CA GLN A 240 -7.72 7.59 -0.83
C GLN A 240 -8.26 9.03 -0.89
N ASP A 241 -9.46 9.30 -0.40
CA ASP A 241 -10.00 10.67 -0.30
C ASP A 241 -9.22 11.52 0.71
N ALA A 242 -8.75 10.92 1.81
CA ALA A 242 -7.82 11.56 2.74
C ALA A 242 -6.45 11.84 2.09
N ILE A 243 -5.91 10.90 1.30
CA ILE A 243 -4.66 11.08 0.53
C ILE A 243 -4.83 12.24 -0.47
N ALA A 244 -5.91 12.24 -1.24
CA ALA A 244 -6.21 13.28 -2.23
C ALA A 244 -6.31 14.67 -1.59
N ALA A 245 -7.04 14.80 -0.48
CA ALA A 245 -7.17 16.05 0.24
C ALA A 245 -5.84 16.55 0.84
N GLY A 246 -5.04 15.62 1.40
CA GLY A 246 -3.71 15.94 1.91
C GLY A 246 -2.74 16.40 0.81
N PHE A 247 -2.68 15.68 -0.31
CA PHE A 247 -1.85 16.06 -1.45
C PHE A 247 -2.29 17.37 -2.10
N ALA A 248 -3.59 17.67 -2.18
CA ALA A 248 -4.07 18.96 -2.66
C ALA A 248 -3.52 20.12 -1.80
N VAL A 249 -3.66 20.04 -0.47
CA VAL A 249 -3.11 21.06 0.45
C VAL A 249 -1.59 21.15 0.38
N ALA A 250 -0.88 20.01 0.30
CA ALA A 250 0.57 19.99 0.15
C ALA A 250 1.03 20.76 -1.10
N ARG A 251 0.38 20.53 -2.24
CA ARG A 251 0.70 21.18 -3.53
C ARG A 251 0.37 22.67 -3.51
N GLU A 252 -0.77 23.06 -2.93
CA GLU A 252 -1.13 24.48 -2.74
C GLU A 252 -0.08 25.24 -1.90
N GLN A 253 0.62 24.54 -1.00
CA GLN A 253 1.67 25.09 -0.16
C GLN A 253 3.09 24.96 -0.75
N GLY A 254 3.23 24.40 -1.96
CA GLY A 254 4.52 24.24 -2.66
C GLY A 254 5.36 23.05 -2.20
N ALA A 255 4.78 22.11 -1.44
CA ALA A 255 5.44 20.87 -1.05
C ALA A 255 5.38 19.82 -2.17
N ARG A 256 6.40 18.96 -2.24
CA ARG A 256 6.49 17.89 -3.25
C ARG A 256 5.77 16.63 -2.76
N THR A 257 4.92 16.05 -3.59
CA THR A 257 4.11 14.87 -3.28
C THR A 257 4.72 13.58 -3.80
N ILE A 258 4.81 12.56 -2.94
CA ILE A 258 5.28 11.22 -3.28
C ILE A 258 4.19 10.21 -2.96
N LEU A 259 3.72 9.48 -3.97
CA LEU A 259 2.85 8.33 -3.77
C LEU A 259 3.68 7.06 -3.92
N ASN A 260 3.80 6.28 -2.84
CA ASN A 260 4.13 4.88 -2.98
C ASN A 260 2.83 4.10 -3.18
N ALA A 261 2.55 3.63 -4.39
CA ALA A 261 1.27 2.98 -4.73
C ALA A 261 1.21 1.50 -4.26
N ALA A 262 1.50 1.30 -2.98
CA ALA A 262 1.52 0.02 -2.30
C ALA A 262 0.50 0.01 -1.14
N PRO A 263 -0.24 -1.09 -0.89
CA PRO A 263 -0.35 -2.28 -1.74
C PRO A 263 -0.98 -1.98 -3.10
N ALA A 264 -0.82 -2.88 -4.07
CA ALA A 264 -1.34 -2.72 -5.43
C ALA A 264 -2.86 -2.56 -5.45
N ALA A 265 -3.31 -1.36 -5.83
CA ALA A 265 -4.72 -1.00 -6.02
C ALA A 265 -4.84 0.06 -7.13
N ASP A 266 -6.06 0.29 -7.63
CA ASP A 266 -6.30 1.45 -8.51
C ASP A 266 -6.13 2.75 -7.72
N ALA A 267 -5.15 3.55 -8.12
CA ALA A 267 -4.87 4.88 -7.58
C ALA A 267 -5.01 5.99 -8.64
N SER A 268 -5.65 5.71 -9.78
CA SER A 268 -5.71 6.60 -10.94
C SER A 268 -6.25 8.01 -10.62
N ALA A 269 -7.15 8.11 -9.64
CA ALA A 269 -7.70 9.38 -9.16
C ALA A 269 -6.69 10.25 -8.37
N LEU A 270 -5.64 9.65 -7.79
CA LEU A 270 -4.59 10.35 -7.04
C LEU A 270 -3.50 10.90 -7.95
N LEU A 271 -3.21 10.24 -9.07
CA LEU A 271 -2.04 10.53 -9.91
C LEU A 271 -1.94 12.00 -10.42
N PRO A 272 -3.03 12.74 -10.70
CA PRO A 272 -2.96 14.18 -11.00
C PRO A 272 -2.42 15.07 -9.85
N LEU A 273 -2.31 14.51 -8.65
CA LEU A 273 -1.80 15.16 -7.43
C LEU A 273 -0.44 14.61 -7.00
N VAL A 274 0.27 13.86 -7.85
CA VAL A 274 1.55 13.20 -7.54
C VAL A 274 2.68 13.84 -8.34
N ASP A 275 3.78 14.23 -7.67
CA ASP A 275 5.02 14.65 -8.35
C ASP A 275 5.98 13.48 -8.58
N VAL A 276 6.01 12.52 -7.65
CA VAL A 276 6.83 11.30 -7.74
C VAL A 276 6.00 10.07 -7.42
N LEU A 277 5.86 9.16 -8.38
CA LEU A 277 5.24 7.85 -8.21
C LEU A 277 6.32 6.80 -7.93
N VAL A 278 6.18 6.05 -6.83
CA VAL A 278 7.07 4.93 -6.48
C VAL A 278 6.28 3.63 -6.45
N VAL A 279 6.70 2.67 -7.28
CA VAL A 279 6.03 1.37 -7.47
C VAL A 279 7.05 0.24 -7.52
N ASN A 280 6.64 -0.99 -7.25
CA ASN A 280 7.32 -2.19 -7.77
C ASN A 280 6.73 -2.65 -9.11
N GLU A 281 7.26 -3.73 -9.68
CA GLU A 281 6.78 -4.31 -10.94
C GLU A 281 5.27 -4.63 -10.91
N THR A 282 4.79 -5.31 -9.87
CA THR A 282 3.37 -5.69 -9.71
C THR A 282 2.44 -4.49 -9.58
N GLU A 283 2.87 -3.45 -8.86
CA GLU A 283 2.14 -2.20 -8.67
C GLU A 283 2.09 -1.37 -9.96
N ALA A 284 3.18 -1.37 -10.74
CA ALA A 284 3.21 -0.77 -12.07
C ALA A 284 2.26 -1.51 -13.03
N GLU A 285 2.26 -2.85 -13.03
CA GLU A 285 1.32 -3.66 -13.83
C GLU A 285 -0.15 -3.39 -13.45
N MET A 286 -0.45 -3.20 -12.16
CA MET A 286 -1.79 -2.82 -11.69
C MET A 286 -2.24 -1.46 -12.25
N LEU A 287 -1.40 -0.43 -12.17
CA LEU A 287 -1.73 0.92 -12.64
C LEU A 287 -1.79 1.02 -14.18
N LEU A 288 -0.99 0.22 -14.90
CA LEU A 288 -1.02 0.18 -16.37
C LEU A 288 -2.15 -0.69 -16.93
N GLY A 289 -2.65 -1.64 -16.13
CA GLY A 289 -3.64 -2.65 -16.54
C GLY A 289 -3.07 -3.79 -17.40
N ASP A 290 -1.76 -3.76 -17.69
CA ASP A 290 -1.03 -4.75 -18.48
C ASP A 290 0.47 -4.76 -18.11
N ARG A 291 1.21 -5.75 -18.64
CA ARG A 291 2.67 -5.85 -18.48
C ARG A 291 3.38 -4.93 -19.47
N ALA A 292 4.41 -4.22 -19.03
CA ALA A 292 5.19 -3.29 -19.83
C ALA A 292 6.68 -3.66 -19.85
N GLU A 293 7.37 -3.39 -20.97
CA GLU A 293 8.83 -3.50 -21.08
C GLU A 293 9.54 -2.31 -20.39
N ASP A 294 8.99 -1.10 -20.54
CA ASP A 294 9.41 0.12 -19.84
C ASP A 294 8.21 0.70 -19.06
N PRO A 295 7.89 0.13 -17.88
CA PRO A 295 6.77 0.59 -17.06
C PRO A 295 6.96 2.04 -16.58
N ALA A 296 8.20 2.44 -16.29
CA ALA A 296 8.53 3.81 -15.86
C ALA A 296 8.09 4.83 -16.92
N ARG A 297 8.47 4.61 -18.18
CA ARG A 297 8.08 5.47 -19.31
C ARG A 297 6.58 5.51 -19.54
N ARG A 298 5.90 4.35 -19.52
CA ARG A 298 4.45 4.33 -19.74
C ARG A 298 3.69 5.08 -18.66
N LEU A 299 4.08 4.95 -17.38
CA LEU A 299 3.48 5.68 -16.27
C LEU A 299 3.75 7.19 -16.38
N HIS A 300 4.99 7.59 -16.71
CA HIS A 300 5.35 8.98 -16.94
C HIS A 300 4.58 9.61 -18.10
N GLU A 301 4.48 8.93 -19.25
CA GLU A 301 3.74 9.40 -20.43
C GLU A 301 2.23 9.48 -20.19
N MET A 302 1.68 8.63 -19.32
CA MET A 302 0.24 8.61 -19.00
C MET A 302 -0.17 9.65 -17.94
N HIS A 303 0.72 9.98 -17.00
CA HIS A 303 0.37 10.78 -15.82
C HIS A 303 1.19 12.07 -15.63
N GLY A 304 2.34 12.22 -16.30
CA GLY A 304 3.19 13.41 -16.24
C GLY A 304 3.96 13.61 -14.93
N CYS A 305 4.01 12.61 -14.06
CA CYS A 305 4.81 12.61 -12.83
C CYS A 305 6.18 11.95 -13.06
N ASP A 306 7.17 12.25 -12.22
CA ASP A 306 8.41 11.46 -12.19
C ASP A 306 8.10 10.05 -11.64
N VAL A 307 8.79 9.02 -12.11
CA VAL A 307 8.49 7.63 -11.75
C VAL A 307 9.75 6.91 -11.27
N VAL A 308 9.61 6.14 -10.18
CA VAL A 308 10.61 5.20 -9.69
C VAL A 308 10.00 3.80 -9.65
N VAL A 309 10.52 2.89 -10.46
CA VAL A 309 10.14 1.47 -10.46
C VAL A 309 11.22 0.68 -9.72
N THR A 310 10.86 0.07 -8.60
CA THR A 310 11.74 -0.80 -7.81
C THR A 310 11.71 -2.23 -8.36
N LEU A 311 12.89 -2.84 -8.47
CA LEU A 311 13.14 -4.13 -9.13
C LEU A 311 13.82 -5.13 -8.16
N GLY A 312 13.55 -4.99 -6.86
CA GLY A 312 14.14 -5.79 -5.80
C GLY A 312 15.68 -5.85 -5.88
N GLY A 313 16.22 -7.07 -5.99
CA GLY A 313 17.66 -7.32 -6.10
C GLY A 313 18.35 -6.79 -7.37
N GLN A 314 17.61 -6.22 -8.33
CA GLN A 314 18.19 -5.52 -9.48
C GLN A 314 18.34 -4.01 -9.25
N GLY A 315 17.69 -3.44 -8.23
CA GLY A 315 17.75 -2.02 -7.88
C GLY A 315 16.47 -1.28 -8.24
N SER A 316 16.59 -0.18 -8.97
CA SER A 316 15.44 0.59 -9.47
C SER A 316 15.73 1.28 -10.81
N VAL A 317 14.67 1.61 -11.53
CA VAL A 317 14.69 2.52 -12.68
C VAL A 317 14.02 3.82 -12.23
N VAL A 318 14.75 4.92 -12.38
CA VAL A 318 14.24 6.29 -12.21
C VAL A 318 13.95 6.86 -13.60
N LEU A 319 12.83 7.56 -13.74
CA LEU A 319 12.52 8.40 -14.88
C LEU A 319 12.04 9.75 -14.38
N ASP A 320 12.79 10.79 -14.74
CA ASP A 320 12.46 12.19 -14.48
C ASP A 320 12.51 13.00 -15.78
N VAL A 321 12.30 14.31 -15.67
CA VAL A 321 12.37 15.26 -16.80
C VAL A 321 13.70 15.25 -17.56
N ASP A 322 14.79 14.79 -16.94
CA ASP A 322 16.12 14.66 -17.57
C ASP A 322 16.34 13.26 -18.18
N GLY A 323 15.34 12.38 -18.15
CA GLY A 323 15.34 11.05 -18.77
C GLY A 323 15.43 9.89 -17.77
N SER A 324 15.77 8.70 -18.30
CA SER A 324 15.78 7.45 -17.52
C SER A 324 17.17 7.06 -17.05
N GLU A 325 17.27 6.52 -15.83
CA GLU A 325 18.50 6.05 -15.21
C GLU A 325 18.24 4.79 -14.36
N THR A 326 19.05 3.75 -14.55
CA THR A 326 19.05 2.57 -13.68
C THR A 326 19.97 2.80 -12.48
N VAL A 327 19.43 2.71 -11.27
CA VAL A 327 20.17 2.69 -10.01
C VAL A 327 20.33 1.23 -9.58
N PRO A 328 21.52 0.62 -9.69
CA PRO A 328 21.71 -0.79 -9.36
C PRO A 328 21.59 -1.04 -7.86
N ALA A 329 21.05 -2.20 -7.47
CA ALA A 329 21.09 -2.66 -6.09
C ALA A 329 22.52 -2.87 -5.59
N ILE A 330 22.69 -2.78 -4.26
CA ILE A 330 23.93 -3.14 -3.59
C ILE A 330 23.82 -4.61 -3.16
N PRO A 331 24.76 -5.50 -3.52
CA PRO A 331 24.75 -6.90 -3.10
C PRO A 331 24.73 -7.04 -1.57
N THR A 332 23.85 -7.91 -1.07
CA THR A 332 23.65 -8.16 0.37
C THR A 332 23.53 -9.66 0.63
N ASP A 333 24.04 -10.12 1.77
CA ASP A 333 23.61 -11.39 2.36
C ASP A 333 22.24 -11.14 3.02
N VAL A 334 21.15 -11.46 2.29
CA VAL A 334 19.79 -11.12 2.69
C VAL A 334 19.35 -11.91 3.92
N VAL A 335 18.94 -11.21 4.97
CA VAL A 335 18.37 -11.76 6.22
C VAL A 335 16.85 -11.70 6.20
N ASP A 336 16.29 -10.53 5.89
CA ASP A 336 14.85 -10.27 5.79
C ASP A 336 14.63 -9.11 4.81
N THR A 337 13.64 -9.20 3.91
CA THR A 337 13.33 -8.11 2.95
C THR A 337 12.17 -7.23 3.40
N THR A 338 11.53 -7.58 4.54
CA THR A 338 10.39 -6.84 5.10
C THR A 338 10.78 -5.38 5.36
N GLY A 339 9.97 -4.45 4.87
CA GLY A 339 10.22 -3.01 5.03
C GLY A 339 11.33 -2.42 4.14
N ALA A 340 12.03 -3.20 3.32
CA ALA A 340 13.08 -2.66 2.43
C ALA A 340 12.53 -1.63 1.41
N GLY A 341 11.31 -1.84 0.90
CA GLY A 341 10.62 -0.86 0.06
C GLY A 341 10.21 0.41 0.82
N ASP A 342 9.74 0.27 2.05
CA ASP A 342 9.43 1.41 2.92
C ASP A 342 10.70 2.22 3.27
N ALA A 343 11.80 1.52 3.53
CA ALA A 343 13.10 2.12 3.76
C ALA A 343 13.62 2.88 2.54
N PHE A 344 13.45 2.31 1.34
CA PHE A 344 13.76 2.98 0.08
C PHE A 344 12.98 4.30 -0.06
N VAL A 345 11.66 4.27 0.16
CA VAL A 345 10.79 5.46 0.01
C VAL A 345 11.13 6.53 1.06
N GLY A 346 11.29 6.14 2.33
CA GLY A 346 11.61 7.08 3.42
C GLY A 346 12.95 7.79 3.22
N ALA A 347 14.00 7.05 2.84
CA ALA A 347 15.30 7.65 2.52
C ALA A 347 15.29 8.49 1.24
N THR A 348 14.50 8.11 0.23
CA THR A 348 14.28 8.93 -0.98
C THR A 348 13.59 10.24 -0.61
N ALA A 349 12.53 10.21 0.21
CA ALA A 349 11.82 11.40 0.68
C ALA A 349 12.73 12.33 1.51
N ALA A 350 13.56 11.76 2.39
CA ALA A 350 14.53 12.51 3.18
C ALA A 350 15.57 13.23 2.30
N ALA A 351 16.12 12.55 1.30
CA ALA A 351 17.07 13.13 0.37
C ALA A 351 16.44 14.22 -0.52
N LEU A 352 15.19 14.03 -0.97
CA LEU A 352 14.44 15.06 -1.71
C LEU A 352 14.17 16.30 -0.84
N ALA A 353 13.80 16.14 0.43
CA ALA A 353 13.63 17.25 1.39
C ALA A 353 14.97 17.96 1.68
N ALA A 354 16.11 17.29 1.52
CA ALA A 354 17.45 17.89 1.56
C ALA A 354 17.86 18.58 0.25
N GLY A 355 17.00 18.61 -0.78
CA GLY A 355 17.26 19.27 -2.06
C GLY A 355 18.04 18.43 -3.08
N ALA A 356 18.12 17.11 -2.91
CA ALA A 356 18.76 16.22 -3.88
C ALA A 356 17.95 16.06 -5.18
N SER A 357 18.60 15.62 -6.26
CA SER A 357 17.91 15.13 -7.46
C SER A 357 17.13 13.85 -7.15
N LEU A 358 16.14 13.49 -7.97
CA LEU A 358 15.41 12.22 -7.76
C LEU A 358 16.32 11.00 -7.91
N ARG A 359 17.32 11.05 -8.79
CA ARG A 359 18.32 10.00 -8.99
C ARG A 359 19.23 9.85 -7.77
N ASP A 360 19.71 10.95 -7.20
CA ASP A 360 20.53 10.93 -5.97
C ASP A 360 19.71 10.47 -4.75
N ALA A 361 18.43 10.86 -4.71
CA ALA A 361 17.50 10.42 -3.69
C ALA A 361 17.19 8.92 -3.80
N ALA A 362 16.93 8.40 -4.99
CA ALA A 362 16.78 6.96 -5.23
C ALA A 362 18.05 6.18 -4.85
N ARG A 363 19.24 6.73 -5.11
CA ARG A 363 20.52 6.16 -4.64
C ARG A 363 20.63 6.15 -3.11
N ALA A 364 20.03 7.12 -2.40
CA ALA A 364 19.92 7.09 -0.94
C ALA A 364 18.93 6.03 -0.48
N GLY A 365 17.77 5.93 -1.15
CA GLY A 365 16.80 4.83 -1.01
C GLY A 365 17.45 3.45 -1.10
N THR A 366 18.23 3.19 -2.16
CA THR A 366 18.94 1.92 -2.36
C THR A 366 19.93 1.61 -1.25
N ARG A 367 20.63 2.62 -0.69
CA ARG A 367 21.56 2.42 0.42
C ARG A 367 20.85 1.99 1.71
N LEU A 368 19.76 2.65 2.08
CA LEU A 368 19.03 2.25 3.29
C LEU A 368 18.32 0.91 3.09
N ALA A 369 17.69 0.66 1.93
CA ALA A 369 17.08 -0.62 1.62
C ALA A 369 18.08 -1.79 1.69
N HIS A 370 19.33 -1.58 1.26
CA HIS A 370 20.42 -2.55 1.43
C HIS A 370 20.72 -2.85 2.91
N GLU A 371 20.79 -1.82 3.76
CA GLU A 371 21.01 -1.98 5.20
C GLU A 371 19.85 -2.74 5.87
N VAL A 372 18.60 -2.39 5.55
CA VAL A 372 17.42 -3.11 6.07
C VAL A 372 17.44 -4.58 5.66
N CYS A 373 17.81 -4.89 4.41
CA CYS A 373 17.94 -6.28 3.94
C CYS A 373 18.96 -7.14 4.73
N GLY A 374 19.89 -6.51 5.46
CA GLY A 374 20.90 -7.19 6.28
C GLY A 374 20.49 -7.41 7.74
N VAL A 375 19.30 -6.97 8.17
CA VAL A 375 18.79 -7.10 9.54
C VAL A 375 17.39 -7.72 9.56
N ALA A 376 16.93 -8.22 10.71
CA ALA A 376 15.59 -8.79 10.84
C ALA A 376 14.53 -7.73 11.16
N GLY A 377 13.41 -7.75 10.43
CA GLY A 377 12.24 -6.91 10.64
C GLY A 377 12.31 -5.51 10.04
N ALA A 378 11.13 -4.97 9.68
CA ALA A 378 10.94 -3.71 8.96
C ALA A 378 11.60 -2.45 9.57
N GLN A 379 11.95 -2.51 10.85
CA GLN A 379 12.57 -1.43 11.61
C GLN A 379 13.80 -1.94 12.41
N GLY A 380 14.45 -3.02 11.97
CA GLY A 380 15.56 -3.66 12.70
C GLY A 380 16.86 -2.85 12.79
N TYR A 381 16.95 -1.72 12.10
CA TYR A 381 18.13 -0.85 11.97
C TYR A 381 18.11 0.35 12.94
N GLY A 382 19.26 1.02 13.09
CA GLY A 382 19.42 2.22 13.91
C GLY A 382 19.10 2.02 15.41
N GLY A 383 19.69 0.98 16.02
CA GLY A 383 19.63 0.69 17.45
C GLY A 383 20.72 1.35 18.28
#